data_AF-A0A0B7NIP4-F1
#
_entry.id   AF-A0A0B7NIP4-F1
#
_cell.length_a   1.000
_cell.length_b   1.000
_cell.length_c   1.000
_cell.angle_alpha   90.00
_cell.angle_beta   90.00
_cell.angle_gamma   90.00
#
_symmetry.space_group_name_H-M   'P 1'
#
loop_
_entity.id
_entity.type
_entity.pdbx_description
1 polymer ?
#
loop_
_entity_poly.entity_id
_entity_poly.type
_entity_poly.pdbx_seq_one_letter_code
_entity_poly.pdbx_strand_id
1 'polypeptide(L)'
;MSSINGLTDEKIQKLLEFYEQCQGNTNEDFDRSQLCSLPAEILSELEETAPSELKKKLKQFNRDTLKYEGGKWTQSGAINRIFVSELKKQRLDATQPINAFYKGADRLRTAGRACAEIYADFNHILEHGGGENEMGIILQKLQRLAVYSFATGKELDEDAKDLATRIIRLPENMQYLRDNEEDDKDMAFPTEIVEKIHQGRYEEAILKQATSRTYGGFKPRGDYKGNSRGGFSRGGRDLYES
;
A
#
# COMPACT_ATOMS: atom_id res chain seq x y z
N MET A 1 -54.84 -42.52 -0.88
CA MET A 1 -54.31 -42.02 -2.17
C MET A 1 -55.33 -41.02 -2.69
N SER A 2 -55.11 -39.73 -2.42
CA SER A 2 -56.06 -38.68 -2.79
C SER A 2 -55.89 -38.34 -4.27
N SER A 3 -57.03 -38.34 -4.96
CA SER A 3 -57.17 -38.32 -6.41
C SER A 3 -56.46 -37.15 -7.10
N ILE A 4 -55.66 -37.48 -8.12
CA ILE A 4 -55.04 -36.54 -9.07
C ILE A 4 -56.10 -35.76 -9.91
N ASN A 5 -57.38 -36.13 -9.81
CA ASN A 5 -58.51 -35.55 -10.56
C ASN A 5 -59.01 -34.18 -10.03
N GLY A 6 -58.23 -33.49 -9.20
CA GLY A 6 -58.59 -32.18 -8.62
C GLY A 6 -57.87 -30.97 -9.24
N LEU A 7 -56.97 -31.19 -10.20
CA LEU A 7 -56.37 -30.11 -10.97
C LEU A 7 -57.30 -29.76 -12.13
N THR A 8 -57.95 -28.61 -12.02
CA THR A 8 -58.64 -27.96 -13.13
C THR A 8 -57.65 -27.53 -14.21
N ASP A 9 -58.09 -27.50 -15.46
CA ASP A 9 -57.25 -27.14 -16.61
C ASP A 9 -56.55 -25.78 -16.41
N GLU A 10 -57.21 -24.82 -15.77
CA GLU A 10 -56.62 -23.53 -15.40
C GLU A 10 -55.40 -23.65 -14.45
N LYS A 11 -55.41 -24.61 -13.53
CA LYS A 11 -54.28 -24.84 -12.61
C LYS A 11 -53.12 -25.50 -13.34
N ILE A 12 -53.41 -26.38 -14.29
CA ILE A 12 -52.41 -27.02 -15.15
C ILE A 12 -51.78 -25.96 -16.07
N GLN A 13 -52.60 -25.06 -16.62
CA GLN A 13 -52.14 -23.98 -17.49
C GLN A 13 -51.26 -22.98 -16.75
N LYS A 14 -51.63 -22.60 -15.52
CA LYS A 14 -50.76 -21.77 -14.65
C LYS A 14 -49.45 -22.47 -14.29
N LEU A 15 -49.46 -23.79 -14.10
CA LEU A 15 -48.25 -24.57 -13.86
C LEU A 15 -47.35 -24.65 -15.10
N LEU A 16 -47.94 -24.74 -16.29
CA LEU A 16 -47.22 -24.70 -17.56
C LEU A 16 -46.64 -23.32 -17.84
N GLU A 17 -47.40 -22.23 -17.64
CA GLU A 17 -46.88 -20.86 -17.74
C GLU A 17 -45.74 -20.62 -16.74
N PHE A 18 -45.88 -21.09 -15.50
CA PHE A 18 -44.83 -21.00 -14.49
C PHE A 18 -43.59 -21.80 -14.90
N TYR A 19 -43.77 -23.01 -15.45
CA TYR A 19 -42.69 -23.85 -15.93
C TYR A 19 -41.98 -23.24 -17.16
N GLU A 20 -42.73 -22.68 -18.12
CA GLU A 20 -42.20 -21.98 -19.28
C GLU A 20 -41.48 -20.68 -18.89
N GLN A 21 -41.97 -19.96 -17.88
CA GLN A 21 -41.29 -18.79 -17.32
C GLN A 21 -40.00 -19.18 -16.58
N CYS A 22 -39.97 -20.34 -15.92
CA CYS A 22 -38.76 -20.89 -15.30
C CYS A 22 -37.77 -21.45 -16.33
N GLN A 23 -38.24 -22.03 -17.45
CA GLN A 23 -37.38 -22.50 -18.54
C GLN A 23 -36.90 -21.36 -19.46
N GLY A 24 -37.71 -20.34 -19.73
CA GLY A 24 -37.32 -19.18 -20.53
C GLY A 24 -36.18 -18.36 -19.90
N ASN A 25 -35.96 -18.54 -18.59
CA ASN A 25 -34.84 -17.95 -17.86
C ASN A 25 -33.59 -18.84 -17.82
N THR A 26 -33.54 -19.96 -18.55
CA THR A 26 -32.28 -20.69 -18.76
C THR A 26 -31.44 -19.99 -19.84
N ASN A 27 -30.70 -18.97 -19.42
CA ASN A 27 -29.32 -18.69 -19.86
C ASN A 27 -29.00 -18.32 -21.32
N GLU A 28 -29.92 -17.79 -22.13
CA GLU A 28 -29.54 -17.19 -23.42
C GLU A 28 -30.11 -15.76 -23.51
N ASP A 29 -29.20 -14.77 -23.65
CA ASP A 29 -29.43 -13.32 -23.81
C ASP A 29 -29.53 -12.40 -22.57
N PHE A 30 -28.94 -12.77 -21.41
CA PHE A 30 -28.48 -11.70 -20.50
C PHE A 30 -27.18 -11.11 -21.04
N ASP A 31 -27.28 -9.99 -21.74
CA ASP A 31 -26.12 -9.25 -22.25
C ASP A 31 -25.28 -8.69 -21.09
N ARG A 32 -24.33 -9.49 -20.63
CA ARG A 32 -23.38 -9.13 -19.57
C ARG A 32 -22.56 -7.88 -19.90
N SER A 33 -22.51 -7.45 -21.17
CA SER A 33 -21.83 -6.21 -21.54
C SER A 33 -22.50 -4.97 -20.95
N GLN A 34 -23.78 -5.07 -20.59
CA GLN A 34 -24.52 -4.01 -19.88
C GLN A 34 -24.06 -3.85 -18.42
N LEU A 35 -23.34 -4.83 -17.85
CA LEU A 35 -22.75 -4.75 -16.51
C LEU A 35 -21.28 -4.29 -16.53
N CYS A 36 -20.76 -3.85 -17.68
CA CYS A 36 -19.35 -3.43 -17.78
C CYS A 36 -19.04 -2.12 -17.04
N SER A 37 -20.05 -1.31 -16.69
CA SER A 37 -19.84 -0.16 -15.82
C SER A 37 -19.73 -0.62 -14.37
N LEU A 38 -18.75 -0.07 -13.64
CA LEU A 38 -18.63 -0.30 -12.21
C LEU A 38 -19.94 0.12 -11.51
N PRO A 39 -20.51 -0.72 -10.62
CA PRO A 39 -21.70 -0.35 -9.86
C PRO A 39 -21.51 0.97 -9.13
N ALA A 40 -22.55 1.82 -9.15
CA ALA A 40 -22.50 3.19 -8.66
C ALA A 40 -22.10 3.25 -7.18
N GLU A 41 -22.53 2.28 -6.38
CA GLU A 41 -22.25 2.19 -4.95
C GLU A 41 -20.76 1.94 -4.68
N ILE A 42 -20.10 1.15 -5.54
CA ILE A 42 -18.65 0.91 -5.44
C ILE A 42 -17.89 2.14 -5.92
N LEU A 43 -18.32 2.74 -7.04
CA LEU A 43 -17.66 3.90 -7.61
C LEU A 43 -17.74 5.11 -6.66
N SER A 44 -18.93 5.41 -6.13
CA SER A 44 -19.18 6.45 -5.14
C SER A 44 -18.30 6.24 -3.91
N GLU A 45 -18.20 5.02 -3.38
CA GLU A 45 -17.32 4.76 -2.24
C GLU A 45 -15.83 4.99 -2.56
N LEU A 46 -15.39 4.68 -3.79
CA LEU A 46 -14.00 4.88 -4.22
C LEU A 46 -13.66 6.36 -4.51
N GLU A 47 -14.60 7.14 -5.02
CA GLU A 47 -14.38 8.53 -5.45
C GLU A 47 -14.70 9.56 -4.37
N GLU A 48 -15.75 9.32 -3.57
CA GLU A 48 -16.21 10.27 -2.55
C GLU A 48 -15.49 10.10 -1.20
N THR A 49 -14.92 8.92 -0.93
CA THR A 49 -14.14 8.71 0.29
C THR A 49 -12.78 9.40 0.17
N ALA A 50 -12.41 10.22 1.16
CA ALA A 50 -11.11 10.86 1.19
C ALA A 50 -9.96 9.82 1.20
N PRO A 51 -8.80 10.08 0.55
CA PRO A 51 -7.71 9.09 0.46
C PRO A 51 -7.21 8.54 1.80
N SER A 52 -7.12 9.39 2.82
CA SER A 52 -6.69 8.99 4.18
C SER A 52 -7.73 8.12 4.88
N GLU A 53 -9.02 8.36 4.64
CA GLU A 53 -10.11 7.53 5.14
C GLU A 53 -10.19 6.20 4.40
N LEU A 54 -9.98 6.19 3.09
CA LEU A 54 -9.91 4.97 2.29
C LEU A 54 -8.78 4.08 2.79
N LYS A 55 -7.59 4.63 3.05
CA LYS A 55 -6.47 3.92 3.69
C LYS A 55 -6.84 3.32 5.06
N LYS A 56 -7.60 4.05 5.88
CA LYS A 56 -8.10 3.53 7.17
C LYS A 56 -9.07 2.37 6.95
N LYS A 57 -10.02 2.48 6.02
CA LYS A 57 -10.94 1.41 5.63
C LYS A 57 -10.21 0.16 5.15
N LEU A 58 -9.16 0.29 4.32
CA LEU A 58 -8.36 -0.86 3.87
C LEU A 58 -7.65 -1.58 5.01
N LYS A 59 -7.05 -0.83 5.94
CA LYS A 59 -6.42 -1.40 7.13
C LYS A 59 -7.44 -2.12 8.02
N GLN A 60 -8.63 -1.52 8.17
CA GLN A 60 -9.73 -2.11 8.93
C GLN A 60 -10.23 -3.40 8.28
N PHE A 61 -10.48 -3.39 6.97
CA PHE A 61 -10.88 -4.57 6.20
C PHE A 61 -9.87 -5.73 6.38
N ASN A 62 -8.57 -5.46 6.31
CA ASN A 62 -7.55 -6.49 6.52
C ASN A 62 -7.58 -7.09 7.93
N ARG A 63 -7.90 -6.28 8.95
CA ARG A 63 -8.04 -6.76 10.34
C ARG A 63 -9.29 -7.60 10.54
N ASP A 64 -10.38 -7.20 9.88
CA ASP A 64 -11.70 -7.83 10.05
C ASP A 64 -11.85 -9.09 9.22
N THR A 65 -11.05 -9.26 8.16
CA THR A 65 -11.10 -10.45 7.31
C THR A 65 -10.69 -11.70 8.08
N LEU A 66 -11.51 -12.75 7.99
CA LEU A 66 -11.25 -14.03 8.64
C LEU A 66 -9.91 -14.65 8.21
N LYS A 67 -9.23 -15.31 9.16
CA LYS A 67 -8.00 -16.06 8.89
C LYS A 67 -8.34 -17.51 8.61
N TYR A 68 -7.93 -17.98 7.42
CA TYR A 68 -8.11 -19.36 7.00
C TYR A 68 -6.78 -20.12 7.06
N GLU A 69 -6.86 -21.39 7.44
CA GLU A 69 -5.73 -22.32 7.34
C GLU A 69 -5.75 -23.02 5.98
N GLY A 70 -4.82 -22.65 5.09
CA GLY A 70 -4.65 -23.25 3.77
C GLY A 70 -3.19 -23.62 3.48
N GLY A 71 -2.39 -23.81 4.54
CA GLY A 71 -0.96 -24.09 4.42
C GLY A 71 -0.20 -23.01 3.66
N LYS A 72 0.58 -23.42 2.65
CA LYS A 72 1.44 -22.49 1.87
C LYS A 72 0.65 -21.42 1.11
N TRP A 73 -0.62 -21.67 0.76
CA TRP A 73 -1.44 -20.72 0.01
C TRP A 73 -1.86 -19.51 0.85
N THR A 74 -2.10 -19.72 2.14
CA THR A 74 -2.53 -18.68 3.08
C THR A 74 -1.38 -17.99 3.81
N GLN A 75 -0.16 -18.54 3.72
CA GLN A 75 1.04 -18.02 4.36
C GLN A 75 1.70 -16.91 3.55
N SER A 76 2.08 -15.83 4.25
CA SER A 76 2.84 -14.72 3.67
C SER A 76 4.28 -15.17 3.33
N GLY A 77 4.84 -14.64 2.25
CA GLY A 77 6.24 -14.84 1.90
C GLY A 77 7.17 -13.94 2.71
N ALA A 78 8.45 -14.32 2.82
CA ALA A 78 9.46 -13.52 3.51
C ALA A 78 10.86 -13.79 2.96
N ILE A 79 11.75 -12.80 3.09
CA ILE A 79 13.17 -12.93 2.75
C ILE A 79 13.89 -13.67 3.89
N ASN A 80 14.70 -14.67 3.56
CA ASN A 80 15.58 -15.31 4.53
C ASN A 80 16.63 -14.31 5.03
N ARG A 81 16.70 -14.15 6.36
CA ARG A 81 17.53 -13.11 7.01
C ARG A 81 19.00 -13.14 6.59
N ILE A 82 19.55 -14.31 6.27
CA ILE A 82 20.95 -14.49 5.88
C ILE A 82 21.29 -13.72 4.58
N PHE A 83 20.32 -13.57 3.68
CA PHE A 83 20.54 -12.92 2.38
C PHE A 83 20.26 -11.42 2.40
N VAL A 84 19.71 -10.87 3.50
CA VAL A 84 19.34 -9.45 3.58
C VAL A 84 20.55 -8.54 3.36
N SER A 85 21.70 -8.86 3.95
CA SER A 85 22.93 -8.07 3.76
C SER A 85 23.46 -8.13 2.33
N GLU A 86 23.26 -9.24 1.62
CA GLU A 86 23.69 -9.38 0.23
C GLU A 86 22.78 -8.59 -0.71
N LEU A 87 21.46 -8.65 -0.47
CA LEU A 87 20.46 -7.90 -1.23
C LEU A 87 20.62 -6.39 -1.06
N LYS A 88 21.02 -5.94 0.13
CA LYS A 88 21.29 -4.51 0.40
C LYS A 88 22.56 -3.97 -0.27
N LYS A 89 23.52 -4.84 -0.63
CA LYS A 89 24.77 -4.43 -1.31
C LYS A 89 24.55 -4.13 -2.79
N GLN A 90 23.41 -4.52 -3.36
CA GLN A 90 23.10 -4.27 -4.76
C GLN A 90 22.94 -2.77 -5.02
N ARG A 91 23.20 -2.36 -6.27
CA ARG A 91 23.06 -0.94 -6.70
C ARG A 91 21.66 -0.38 -6.39
N LEU A 92 20.67 -1.26 -6.37
CA LEU A 92 19.33 -1.03 -5.84
C LEU A 92 19.17 -1.95 -4.64
N ASP A 93 18.76 -1.43 -3.48
CA ASP A 93 18.44 -2.28 -2.33
C ASP A 93 17.30 -3.23 -2.72
N ALA A 94 17.66 -4.47 -3.06
CA ALA A 94 16.73 -5.46 -3.61
C ALA A 94 15.72 -5.93 -2.56
N THR A 95 15.94 -5.65 -1.27
CA THR A 95 14.97 -5.96 -0.23
C THR A 95 13.69 -5.14 -0.38
N GLN A 96 13.77 -3.92 -0.90
CA GLN A 96 12.61 -3.04 -1.08
C GLN A 96 11.60 -3.59 -2.11
N PRO A 97 11.97 -3.86 -3.38
CA PRO A 97 11.02 -4.42 -4.35
C PRO A 97 10.51 -5.80 -3.95
N ILE A 98 11.36 -6.66 -3.36
CA ILE A 98 10.93 -7.99 -2.91
C ILE A 98 9.87 -7.88 -1.80
N ASN A 99 10.08 -6.99 -0.82
CA ASN A 99 9.09 -6.75 0.23
C ASN A 99 7.79 -6.13 -0.31
N ALA A 100 7.88 -5.25 -1.32
CA ALA A 100 6.70 -4.70 -1.99
C ALA A 100 5.86 -5.81 -2.65
N PHE A 101 6.50 -6.77 -3.33
CA PHE A 101 5.81 -7.95 -3.86
C PHE A 101 5.15 -8.80 -2.77
N TYR A 102 5.84 -9.05 -1.64
CA TYR A 102 5.24 -9.80 -0.54
C TYR A 102 4.04 -9.07 0.08
N LYS A 103 4.12 -7.74 0.25
CA LYS A 103 3.01 -6.90 0.72
C LYS A 103 1.82 -6.96 -0.23
N GLY A 104 2.05 -6.85 -1.55
CA GLY A 104 1.00 -7.00 -2.56
C GLY A 104 0.36 -8.38 -2.58
N ALA A 105 1.19 -9.43 -2.49
CA ALA A 105 0.69 -10.80 -2.37
C ALA A 105 -0.13 -11.03 -1.09
N ASP A 106 0.24 -10.39 0.02
CA ASP A 106 -0.53 -10.49 1.26
C ASP A 106 -1.90 -9.79 1.17
N ARG A 107 -1.95 -8.62 0.53
CA ARG A 107 -3.21 -7.92 0.20
C ARG A 107 -4.13 -8.78 -0.69
N LEU A 108 -3.56 -9.45 -1.70
CA LEU A 108 -4.31 -10.41 -2.54
C LEU A 108 -4.83 -11.60 -1.73
N ARG A 109 -4.05 -12.13 -0.78
CA ARG A 109 -4.54 -13.17 0.13
C ARG A 109 -5.69 -12.68 0.99
N THR A 110 -5.65 -11.44 1.48
CA THR A 110 -6.78 -10.83 2.21
C THR A 110 -8.04 -10.78 1.35
N ALA A 111 -7.95 -10.32 0.09
CA ALA A 111 -9.08 -10.40 -0.83
C ALA A 111 -9.57 -11.85 -1.03
N GLY A 112 -8.66 -12.81 -1.19
CA GLY A 112 -8.99 -14.23 -1.31
C GLY A 112 -9.70 -14.82 -0.07
N ARG A 113 -9.33 -14.39 1.14
CA ARG A 113 -9.99 -14.81 2.39
C ARG A 113 -11.41 -14.25 2.47
N ALA A 114 -11.62 -12.99 2.08
CA ALA A 114 -12.95 -12.40 1.97
C ALA A 114 -13.81 -13.08 0.88
N CYS A 115 -13.22 -13.46 -0.26
CA CYS A 115 -13.91 -14.30 -1.25
C CYS A 115 -14.33 -15.65 -0.66
N ALA A 116 -13.46 -16.30 0.11
CA ALA A 116 -13.76 -17.58 0.75
C ALA A 116 -14.91 -17.47 1.77
N GLU A 117 -14.98 -16.36 2.50
CA GLU A 117 -16.10 -16.06 3.41
C GLU A 117 -17.41 -15.93 2.64
N ILE A 118 -17.43 -15.11 1.59
CA ILE A 118 -18.61 -14.93 0.72
C ILE A 118 -19.04 -16.26 0.09
N TYR A 119 -18.09 -17.07 -0.34
CA TYR A 119 -18.36 -18.40 -0.88
C TYR A 119 -19.04 -19.31 0.16
N ALA A 120 -18.56 -19.31 1.40
CA ALA A 120 -19.18 -20.06 2.49
C ALA A 120 -20.60 -19.54 2.80
N ASP A 121 -20.81 -18.22 2.80
CA ASP A 121 -22.12 -17.61 3.02
C ASP A 121 -23.12 -18.03 1.92
N PHE A 122 -22.69 -18.02 0.65
CA PHE A 122 -23.53 -18.49 -0.46
C PHE A 122 -23.88 -19.98 -0.34
N ASN A 123 -22.92 -20.84 0.00
CA ASN A 123 -23.21 -22.26 0.23
C ASN A 123 -24.22 -22.45 1.36
N HIS A 124 -24.09 -21.70 2.45
CA HIS A 124 -25.04 -21.76 3.55
C HIS A 124 -26.47 -21.41 3.09
N ILE A 125 -26.64 -20.33 2.30
CA ILE A 125 -27.93 -19.95 1.72
C ILE A 125 -28.48 -21.03 0.77
N LEU A 126 -27.62 -21.63 -0.05
CA LEU A 126 -28.05 -22.70 -0.97
C LEU A 126 -28.54 -23.93 -0.22
N GLU A 127 -27.92 -24.28 0.91
CA GLU A 127 -28.25 -25.46 1.70
C GLU A 127 -29.46 -25.25 2.62
N HIS A 128 -29.57 -24.08 3.25
CA HIS A 128 -30.55 -23.82 4.30
C HIS A 128 -31.69 -22.90 3.87
N GLY A 129 -31.63 -22.38 2.63
CA GLY A 129 -32.42 -21.23 2.20
C GLY A 129 -31.84 -19.93 2.76
N GLY A 130 -32.18 -18.81 2.13
CA GLY A 130 -31.77 -17.50 2.63
C GLY A 130 -32.81 -16.43 2.36
N GLY A 131 -33.00 -15.54 3.33
CA GLY A 131 -33.87 -14.39 3.21
C GLY A 131 -33.19 -13.21 2.50
N GLU A 132 -33.99 -12.21 2.11
CA GLU A 132 -33.50 -10.97 1.49
C GLU A 132 -32.43 -10.25 2.34
N ASN A 133 -32.59 -10.29 3.67
CA ASN A 133 -31.63 -9.70 4.60
C ASN A 133 -30.25 -10.37 4.54
N GLU A 134 -30.20 -11.70 4.45
CA GLU A 134 -28.93 -12.46 4.38
C GLU A 134 -28.23 -12.20 3.04
N MET A 135 -29.01 -12.19 1.96
CA MET A 135 -28.50 -11.82 0.62
C MET A 135 -27.96 -10.37 0.61
N GLY A 136 -28.66 -9.44 1.27
CA GLY A 136 -28.21 -8.05 1.43
C GLY A 136 -26.87 -7.94 2.17
N ILE A 137 -26.66 -8.74 3.22
CA ILE A 137 -25.38 -8.82 3.94
C ILE A 137 -24.26 -9.32 3.02
N ILE A 138 -24.51 -10.38 2.24
CA ILE A 138 -23.53 -10.90 1.28
C ILE A 138 -23.18 -9.86 0.23
N LEU A 139 -24.17 -9.13 -0.29
CA LEU A 139 -23.95 -8.06 -1.27
C LEU A 139 -23.07 -6.94 -0.69
N GLN A 140 -23.30 -6.55 0.56
CA GLN A 140 -22.44 -5.58 1.25
C GLN A 140 -21.00 -6.09 1.44
N LYS A 141 -20.81 -7.37 1.78
CA LYS A 141 -19.47 -7.98 1.84
C LYS A 141 -18.79 -7.95 0.47
N LEU A 142 -19.54 -8.23 -0.59
CA LEU A 142 -19.05 -8.20 -1.97
C LEU A 142 -18.66 -6.78 -2.40
N GLN A 143 -19.47 -5.78 -2.06
CA GLN A 143 -19.16 -4.36 -2.28
C GLN A 143 -17.86 -3.96 -1.57
N ARG A 144 -17.73 -4.28 -0.27
CA ARG A 144 -16.51 -3.99 0.50
C ARG A 144 -15.28 -4.67 -0.07
N LEU A 145 -15.41 -5.92 -0.51
CA LEU A 145 -14.34 -6.65 -1.18
C LEU A 145 -13.94 -6.01 -2.51
N ALA A 146 -14.91 -5.56 -3.30
CA ALA A 146 -14.64 -4.87 -4.56
C ALA A 146 -13.90 -3.54 -4.32
N VAL A 147 -14.39 -2.71 -3.40
CA VAL A 147 -13.74 -1.46 -2.97
C VAL A 147 -12.32 -1.75 -2.49
N TYR A 148 -12.15 -2.75 -1.60
CA TYR A 148 -10.84 -3.16 -1.13
C TYR A 148 -9.90 -3.52 -2.28
N SER A 149 -10.37 -4.31 -3.24
CA SER A 149 -9.56 -4.82 -4.35
C SER A 149 -9.12 -3.70 -5.31
N PHE A 150 -10.05 -2.81 -5.70
CA PHE A 150 -9.72 -1.68 -6.59
C PHE A 150 -8.80 -0.66 -5.90
N ALA A 151 -9.09 -0.28 -4.66
CA ALA A 151 -8.25 0.65 -3.91
C ALA A 151 -6.87 0.07 -3.61
N THR A 152 -6.78 -1.24 -3.31
CA THR A 152 -5.50 -1.95 -3.17
C THR A 152 -4.70 -1.93 -4.46
N GLY A 153 -5.36 -2.10 -5.62
CA GLY A 153 -4.71 -1.98 -6.93
C GLY A 153 -4.06 -0.61 -7.11
N LYS A 154 -4.79 0.46 -6.79
CA LYS A 154 -4.27 1.83 -6.83
C LYS A 154 -3.10 2.04 -5.86
N GLU A 155 -3.14 1.46 -4.64
CA GLU A 155 -2.00 1.51 -3.71
C GLU A 155 -0.76 0.77 -4.24
N LEU A 156 -0.94 -0.31 -5.02
CA LEU A 156 0.18 -1.03 -5.64
C LEU A 156 0.80 -0.25 -6.79
N ASP A 157 -0.02 0.49 -7.56
CA ASP A 157 0.47 1.41 -8.58
C ASP A 157 1.33 2.51 -7.96
N GLU A 158 0.94 3.06 -6.80
CA GLU A 158 1.76 4.02 -6.05
C GLU A 158 3.04 3.38 -5.49
N ASP A 159 2.97 2.19 -4.87
CA ASP A 159 4.16 1.44 -4.42
C ASP A 159 5.16 1.23 -5.60
N ALA A 160 4.65 0.99 -6.82
CA ALA A 160 5.45 0.83 -8.03
C ALA A 160 6.03 2.15 -8.56
N LYS A 161 5.25 3.24 -8.55
CA LYS A 161 5.73 4.59 -8.88
C LYS A 161 6.86 5.00 -7.94
N ASP A 162 6.71 4.81 -6.63
CA ASP A 162 7.74 5.12 -5.64
C ASP A 162 9.03 4.34 -5.88
N LEU A 163 8.91 3.06 -6.26
CA LEU A 163 10.06 2.24 -6.63
C LEU A 163 10.74 2.78 -7.90
N ALA A 164 9.97 3.12 -8.94
CA ALA A 164 10.48 3.68 -10.19
C ALA A 164 11.19 5.02 -9.97
N THR A 165 10.59 5.93 -9.20
CA THR A 165 11.14 7.26 -8.85
C THR A 165 12.45 7.16 -8.06
N ARG A 166 12.62 6.11 -7.25
CA ARG A 166 13.88 5.84 -6.56
C ARG A 166 14.95 5.29 -7.50
N ILE A 167 14.58 4.40 -8.41
CA ILE A 167 15.49 3.77 -9.39
C ILE A 167 16.01 4.81 -10.39
N ILE A 168 15.10 5.61 -10.93
CA ILE A 168 15.43 6.68 -11.85
C ILE A 168 16.13 7.76 -11.02
N ARG A 169 17.40 8.03 -11.34
CA ARG A 169 18.14 9.14 -10.72
C ARG A 169 17.56 10.44 -11.24
N LEU A 170 16.49 10.91 -10.60
CA LEU A 170 15.90 12.20 -10.90
C LEU A 170 16.96 13.30 -10.70
N PRO A 171 17.03 14.29 -11.62
CA PRO A 171 17.84 15.49 -11.42
C PRO A 171 17.50 16.18 -10.09
N GLU A 172 18.47 16.91 -9.53
CA GLU A 172 18.35 17.54 -8.20
C GLU A 172 17.12 18.44 -8.07
N ASN A 173 16.77 19.16 -9.14
CA ASN A 173 15.59 20.02 -9.20
C ASN A 173 14.25 19.27 -9.27
N MET A 174 14.24 17.94 -9.41
CA MET A 174 13.04 17.09 -9.44
C MET A 174 12.96 16.16 -8.22
N GLN A 175 13.84 16.32 -7.23
CA GLN A 175 13.86 15.47 -6.04
C GLN A 175 12.60 15.62 -5.18
N TYR A 176 11.87 16.73 -5.27
CA TYR A 176 10.58 16.92 -4.60
C TYR A 176 9.54 15.86 -4.97
N LEU A 177 9.67 15.20 -6.14
CA LEU A 177 8.82 14.08 -6.55
C LEU A 177 9.07 12.78 -5.74
N ARG A 178 10.14 12.73 -4.94
CA ARG A 178 10.41 11.63 -3.99
C ARG A 178 9.69 11.84 -2.67
N ASP A 179 9.35 13.07 -2.33
CA ASP A 179 8.76 13.46 -1.06
C ASP A 179 7.23 13.46 -1.18
N ASN A 180 6.66 12.31 -1.54
CA ASN A 180 5.24 12.02 -1.34
C ASN A 180 5.02 11.46 0.08
N GLU A 181 5.66 12.02 1.11
CA GLU A 181 5.14 11.83 2.46
C GLU A 181 3.81 12.59 2.48
N GLU A 182 2.70 11.86 2.44
CA GLU A 182 1.38 12.40 2.79
C GLU A 182 1.56 13.12 4.13
N ASP A 183 1.51 14.46 4.09
CA ASP A 183 1.71 15.39 5.21
C ASP A 183 0.57 15.26 6.23
N ASP A 184 0.43 14.10 6.85
CA ASP A 184 -0.47 13.83 7.97
C ASP A 184 0.24 14.02 9.32
N LYS A 185 1.49 14.50 9.30
CA LYS A 185 2.19 14.95 10.51
C LYS A 185 1.84 16.42 10.75
N ASP A 186 1.30 16.72 11.92
CA ASP A 186 1.13 18.09 12.39
C ASP A 186 2.50 18.74 12.58
N MET A 187 3.00 19.38 11.52
CA MET A 187 4.30 20.04 11.53
C MET A 187 4.17 21.34 12.32
N ALA A 188 5.09 21.56 13.26
CA ALA A 188 5.07 22.74 14.14
C ALA A 188 5.07 24.09 13.39
N PHE A 189 5.46 24.09 12.11
CA PHE A 189 5.39 25.25 11.22
C PHE A 189 4.74 24.86 9.89
N PRO A 190 3.82 25.68 9.36
CA PRO A 190 3.28 25.50 8.01
C PRO A 190 4.38 25.70 6.95
N THR A 191 4.22 25.05 5.79
CA THR A 191 5.20 25.03 4.69
C THR A 191 5.65 26.43 4.27
N GLU A 192 4.71 27.39 4.21
CA GLU A 192 5.00 28.79 3.88
C GLU A 192 5.96 29.47 4.88
N ILE A 193 5.88 29.13 6.17
CA ILE A 193 6.79 29.67 7.19
C ILE A 193 8.16 29.00 7.08
N VAL A 194 8.18 27.69 6.81
CA VAL A 194 9.41 26.93 6.60
C VAL A 194 10.18 27.47 5.40
N GLU A 195 9.51 27.75 4.29
CA GLU A 195 10.11 28.39 3.10
C GLU A 195 10.71 29.75 3.42
N LYS A 196 9.99 30.62 4.16
CA LYS A 196 10.51 31.92 4.60
C LYS A 196 11.74 31.78 5.51
N ILE A 197 11.76 30.79 6.39
CA ILE A 197 12.92 30.50 7.25
C ILE A 197 14.12 30.07 6.39
N HIS A 198 13.92 29.18 5.42
CA HIS A 198 14.99 28.74 4.53
C HIS A 198 15.52 29.88 3.67
N GLN A 199 14.63 30.71 3.12
CA GLN A 199 15.00 31.89 2.35
C GLN A 199 15.81 32.87 3.20
N GLY A 200 15.36 33.20 4.41
CA GLY A 200 16.09 34.09 5.31
C GLY A 200 17.47 33.54 5.69
N ARG A 201 17.59 32.22 5.95
CA ARG A 201 18.88 31.56 6.21
C ARG A 201 19.81 31.60 5.01
N TYR A 202 19.27 31.43 3.81
CA TYR A 202 20.03 31.50 2.57
C TYR A 202 20.56 32.93 2.33
N GLU A 203 19.70 33.93 2.47
CA GLU A 203 20.08 35.35 2.34
C GLU A 203 21.14 35.74 3.39
N GLU A 204 20.97 35.30 4.65
CA GLU A 204 21.95 35.52 5.71
C GLU A 204 23.30 34.85 5.42
N ALA A 205 23.28 33.62 4.88
CA ALA A 205 24.49 32.89 4.50
C ALA A 205 25.25 33.59 3.36
N ILE A 206 24.54 34.08 2.34
CA ILE A 206 25.12 34.86 1.24
C ILE A 206 25.72 36.16 1.76
N LEU A 207 25.02 36.89 2.64
CA LEU A 207 25.52 38.14 3.23
C LEU A 207 26.76 37.90 4.10
N LYS A 208 26.79 36.83 4.90
CA LYS A 208 27.98 36.43 5.68
C LYS A 208 29.16 36.05 4.78
N GLN A 209 28.90 35.32 3.69
CA GLN A 209 29.95 34.93 2.75
C GLN A 209 30.51 36.13 1.98
N ALA A 210 29.65 37.07 1.57
CA ALA A 210 30.03 38.31 0.91
C ALA A 210 30.83 39.25 1.84
N THR A 211 30.46 39.33 3.11
CA THR A 211 31.16 40.16 4.11
C THR A 211 32.44 39.52 4.64
N SER A 212 32.54 38.19 4.66
CA SER A 212 33.75 37.47 5.08
C SER A 212 34.96 37.66 4.15
N ARG A 213 34.75 38.05 2.88
CA ARG A 213 35.84 38.34 1.93
C ARG A 213 36.49 39.71 2.14
N THR A 214 35.94 40.58 2.98
CA THR A 214 36.39 41.96 3.13
C THR A 214 37.32 42.20 4.33
N TYR A 215 37.49 41.21 5.22
CA TYR A 215 38.40 41.32 6.38
C TYR A 215 39.34 40.11 6.50
N GLY A 216 40.25 39.98 5.53
CA GLY A 216 41.31 38.98 5.53
C GLY A 216 42.63 39.61 5.12
N GLY A 217 43.23 40.35 6.05
CA GLY A 217 44.49 41.06 5.85
C GLY A 217 45.61 40.18 5.31
N PHE A 218 46.34 40.74 4.36
CA PHE A 218 47.61 40.29 3.82
C PHE A 218 48.57 39.86 4.95
N LYS A 219 48.86 38.56 5.07
CA LYS A 219 50.04 38.07 5.80
C LYS A 219 51.13 37.73 4.78
N PRO A 220 52.32 38.36 4.82
CA PRO A 220 53.41 38.01 3.94
C PRO A 220 53.95 36.62 4.29
N ARG A 221 54.26 35.85 3.25
CA ARG A 221 55.11 34.65 3.32
C ARG A 221 56.44 35.01 3.99
N GLY A 222 56.70 34.43 5.15
CA GLY A 222 58.00 34.46 5.82
C GLY A 222 58.70 33.12 5.65
N ASP A 223 59.65 33.07 4.71
CA ASP A 223 60.69 32.05 4.64
C ASP A 223 61.65 32.19 5.84
N TYR A 224 61.76 31.18 6.69
CA TYR A 224 62.94 30.98 7.54
C TYR A 224 63.30 29.49 7.64
N LYS A 225 64.37 29.13 6.92
CA LYS A 225 65.25 27.98 7.19
C LYS A 225 65.87 28.13 8.60
N GLY A 226 65.96 27.05 9.37
CA GLY A 226 66.63 27.10 10.67
C GLY A 226 66.72 25.79 11.46
N ASN A 227 67.36 24.80 10.86
CA ASN A 227 68.11 23.66 11.42
C ASN A 227 68.18 23.41 12.96
N SER A 228 68.05 22.12 13.30
CA SER A 228 68.89 21.33 14.23
C SER A 228 68.61 21.20 15.74
N ARG A 229 68.51 19.91 16.12
CA ARG A 229 69.22 19.19 17.21
C ARG A 229 68.55 18.97 18.58
N GLY A 230 68.57 17.70 18.96
CA GLY A 230 68.59 17.19 20.34
C GLY A 230 67.30 16.50 20.74
N GLY A 231 67.23 15.24 21.19
CA GLY A 231 68.24 14.26 21.57
C GLY A 231 67.56 13.18 22.42
N PHE A 232 68.06 11.93 22.32
CA PHE A 232 68.06 10.82 23.30
C PHE A 232 66.76 10.50 24.08
N SER A 233 66.12 9.34 23.91
CA SER A 233 66.50 7.96 24.34
C SER A 233 66.36 7.69 25.84
N ARG A 234 65.73 6.54 26.14
CA ARG A 234 65.59 5.80 27.42
C ARG A 234 64.55 6.40 28.39
N GLY A 235 63.71 5.65 29.07
CA GLY A 235 63.59 4.22 29.33
C GLY A 235 62.77 4.08 30.62
N GLY A 236 62.00 3.01 30.80
CA GLY A 236 61.25 2.82 32.05
C GLY A 236 60.17 1.75 31.94
N ARG A 237 60.58 0.49 32.07
CA ARG A 237 59.73 -0.57 32.63
C ARG A 237 59.19 -0.10 33.97
N ASP A 238 57.92 -0.38 34.24
CA ASP A 238 57.55 -0.92 35.54
C ASP A 238 56.50 -2.01 35.35
N LEU A 239 56.90 -3.19 35.80
CA LEU A 239 56.07 -4.35 36.11
C LEU A 239 55.53 -4.16 37.54
N TYR A 240 54.28 -4.53 37.79
CA TYR A 240 53.87 -5.62 38.70
C TYR A 240 52.46 -5.40 39.30
N GLU A 241 51.64 -6.46 39.14
CA GLU A 241 50.73 -7.12 40.11
C GLU A 241 49.76 -6.27 40.97
N SER A 242 48.51 -6.67 41.22
CA SER A 242 47.93 -8.02 41.30
C SER A 242 46.50 -8.08 40.75
#